data_AF-A0A1C4ZAH7-F1
#
_entry.id   AF-A0A1C4ZAH7-F1
#
_cell.length_a   1.000
_cell.length_b   1.000
_cell.length_c   1.000
_cell.angle_alpha   90.00
_cell.angle_beta   90.00
_cell.angle_gamma   90.00
#
_symmetry.space_group_name_H-M   'P 1'
#
loop_
_entity.id
_entity.type
_entity.pdbx_description
1 polymer ?
#
loop_
_entity_poly.entity_id
_entity_poly.type
_entity_poly.pdbx_seq_one_letter_code
_entity_poly.pdbx_strand_id
1 'polypeptide(L)'
;MFQYATVAVFLLGAAYPLLAAAAGTGDWAGLADPSLERYGDPKEWALPPGPETFWNPLLWIFAFSRVTVMLSAITLLGLVGVAAGVVRLARRGAGRGRFVALLVGTLLCAAVTVVMLTPYGAQLRTWLLD
;
A
#
# COMPACT_ATOMS: atom_id res chain seq x y z
N MET A 1 12.30 -5.07 8.89
CA MET A 1 11.28 -4.20 9.49
C MET A 1 10.84 -3.11 8.53
N PHE A 2 11.69 -2.15 8.15
CA PHE A 2 11.28 -1.06 7.23
C PHE A 2 10.55 -1.53 5.96
N GLN A 3 11.11 -2.48 5.21
CA GLN A 3 10.48 -3.02 3.98
C GLN A 3 9.06 -3.56 4.21
N TYR A 4 8.88 -4.38 5.25
CA TYR A 4 7.57 -4.92 5.60
C TYR A 4 6.60 -3.84 6.06
N ALA A 5 7.09 -2.80 6.76
CA ALA A 5 6.25 -1.66 7.13
C ALA A 5 5.78 -0.88 5.90
N THR A 6 6.67 -0.64 4.93
CA THR A 6 6.29 -0.02 3.65
C THR A 6 5.21 -0.81 2.93
N VAL A 7 5.36 -2.14 2.86
CA VAL A 7 4.35 -3.01 2.23
C VAL A 7 3.04 -2.98 3.03
N ALA A 8 3.09 -3.04 4.36
CA ALA A 8 1.90 -2.94 5.20
C ALA A 8 1.16 -1.62 4.98
N VAL A 9 1.87 -0.50 4.88
CA VAL A 9 1.27 0.81 4.57
C VAL A 9 0.56 0.78 3.21
N PHE A 10 1.18 0.20 2.19
CA PHE A 10 0.54 0.06 0.88
C PHE A 10 -0.72 -0.82 0.96
N LEU A 11 -0.63 -1.96 1.65
CA LEU A 11 -1.76 -2.89 1.78
C LEU A 11 -2.93 -2.25 2.52
N LEU A 12 -2.68 -1.55 3.63
CA LEU A 12 -3.72 -0.90 4.42
C LEU A 12 -4.27 0.37 3.74
N GLY A 13 -3.41 1.14 3.09
CA GLY A 13 -3.77 2.43 2.50
C GLY A 13 -4.41 2.35 1.12
N ALA A 14 -4.15 1.28 0.35
CA ALA A 14 -4.60 1.14 -1.03
C ALA A 14 -5.32 -0.19 -1.31
N ALA A 15 -4.70 -1.32 -0.95
CA ALA A 15 -5.25 -2.63 -1.31
C ALA A 15 -6.51 -2.97 -0.51
N TYR A 16 -6.55 -2.63 0.79
CA TYR A 16 -7.71 -2.84 1.64
C TYR A 16 -8.98 -2.14 1.12
N PRO A 17 -9.01 -0.80 0.91
CA PRO A 17 -10.22 -0.15 0.42
C PRO A 17 -10.62 -0.63 -0.99
N LEU A 18 -9.64 -0.95 -1.83
CA LEU A 18 -9.89 -1.49 -3.16
C LEU A 18 -10.56 -2.88 -3.11
N LEU A 19 -10.08 -3.77 -2.24
CA LEU A 19 -10.68 -5.09 -2.05
C LEU A 19 -12.04 -5.01 -1.36
N ALA A 20 -12.22 -4.07 -0.42
CA ALA A 20 -13.50 -3.80 0.22
C ALA A 20 -14.53 -3.30 -0.81
N ALA A 21 -14.14 -2.40 -1.71
CA ALA A 21 -14.98 -1.93 -2.81
C ALA A 21 -15.35 -3.05 -3.78
N ALA A 22 -14.39 -3.88 -4.19
CA ALA A 22 -14.66 -5.04 -5.06
C ALA A 22 -15.62 -6.05 -4.40
N ALA A 23 -15.44 -6.32 -3.11
CA ALA A 23 -16.32 -7.19 -2.35
C ALA A 23 -17.72 -6.60 -2.16
N GLY A 24 -17.81 -5.29 -1.89
CA GLY A 24 -19.08 -4.60 -1.67
C GLY A 24 -19.90 -4.37 -2.94
N THR A 25 -19.24 -4.16 -4.08
CA THR A 25 -19.88 -4.03 -5.39
C THR A 25 -20.07 -5.37 -6.10
N GLY A 26 -19.36 -6.42 -5.67
CA GLY A 26 -19.31 -7.72 -6.33
C GLY A 26 -18.48 -7.74 -7.62
N ASP A 27 -17.90 -6.61 -8.02
CA ASP A 27 -17.17 -6.46 -9.28
C ASP A 27 -15.67 -6.65 -9.13
N TRP A 28 -15.23 -7.91 -9.10
CA TRP A 28 -13.80 -8.24 -9.03
C TRP A 28 -13.02 -7.85 -10.29
N ALA A 29 -13.68 -7.68 -11.43
CA ALA A 29 -13.03 -7.25 -12.67
C ALA A 29 -12.62 -5.78 -12.60
N GLY A 30 -13.28 -4.98 -11.75
CA GLY A 30 -12.90 -3.59 -11.47
C GLY A 30 -11.56 -3.44 -10.77
N LEU A 31 -10.95 -4.52 -10.26
CA LEU A 31 -9.63 -4.46 -9.62
C LEU A 31 -8.54 -4.05 -10.61
N ALA A 32 -8.75 -4.31 -11.91
CA ALA A 32 -7.83 -3.89 -12.96
C ALA A 32 -8.04 -2.43 -13.40
N ASP A 33 -9.20 -1.84 -13.08
CA ASP A 33 -9.65 -0.54 -13.57
C ASP A 33 -10.47 0.17 -12.47
N PRO A 34 -9.84 0.62 -11.38
CA PRO A 34 -10.53 1.29 -10.28
C PRO A 34 -10.96 2.70 -10.69
N SER A 35 -12.26 2.97 -10.63
CA SER A 35 -12.83 4.30 -10.89
C SER A 35 -13.98 4.60 -9.94
N LEU A 36 -14.30 5.89 -9.80
CA LEU A 36 -15.45 6.35 -9.04
C LEU A 36 -16.77 5.81 -9.60
N GLU A 37 -16.92 5.67 -10.92
CA GLU A 37 -18.17 5.15 -11.51
C GLU A 37 -18.39 3.67 -11.16
N ARG A 38 -17.31 2.92 -10.96
CA ARG A 38 -17.35 1.47 -10.76
C ARG A 38 -17.38 1.09 -9.29
N TYR A 39 -16.57 1.77 -8.48
CA TYR A 39 -16.39 1.49 -7.07
C TYR A 39 -16.93 2.57 -6.13
N GLY A 40 -17.46 3.68 -6.63
CA GLY A 40 -17.95 4.76 -5.77
C GLY A 40 -16.83 5.46 -5.00
N ASP A 41 -17.22 6.23 -3.97
CA ASP A 41 -16.27 7.01 -3.17
C ASP A 41 -15.40 6.06 -2.31
N PRO A 42 -14.07 6.07 -2.45
CA PRO A 42 -13.16 5.27 -1.63
C PRO A 42 -13.28 5.54 -0.11
N LYS A 43 -13.88 6.65 0.32
CA LYS A 43 -14.15 6.98 1.73
C LYS A 43 -15.28 6.14 2.32
N GLU A 44 -16.21 5.64 1.51
CA GLU A 44 -17.29 4.76 1.97
C GLU A 44 -16.78 3.36 2.31
N TRP A 45 -15.71 2.93 1.65
CA TRP A 45 -15.06 1.63 1.91
C TRP A 45 -13.98 1.70 2.99
N ALA A 46 -13.69 2.90 3.49
CA ALA A 46 -12.85 3.07 4.66
C ALA A 46 -13.63 2.74 5.93
N LEU A 47 -12.92 2.46 7.03
CA LEU A 47 -13.58 2.33 8.32
C LEU A 47 -14.34 3.63 8.64
N PRO A 48 -15.62 3.55 9.06
CA PRO A 48 -16.48 4.72 9.22
C PRO A 48 -15.86 5.72 10.21
N PRO A 49 -15.75 7.01 9.85
CA PRO A 49 -15.32 8.03 10.78
C PRO A 49 -16.43 8.31 11.80
N GLY A 50 -16.13 8.10 13.09
CA GLY A 50 -16.99 8.42 14.21
C GLY A 50 -16.21 9.15 15.32
N PRO A 51 -16.87 9.69 16.35
CA PRO A 51 -16.19 10.29 17.50
C PRO A 51 -15.27 9.29 18.22
N GLU A 52 -15.59 7.99 18.15
CA GLU A 52 -14.75 6.88 18.60
C GLU A 52 -13.40 6.80 17.86
N THR A 53 -13.35 7.30 16.61
CA THR A 53 -12.19 7.24 15.72
C THR A 53 -11.01 8.06 16.21
N PHE A 54 -11.27 9.19 16.87
CA PHE A 54 -10.23 10.07 17.38
C PHE A 54 -9.35 9.39 18.43
N TRP A 55 -9.90 8.44 19.19
CA TRP A 55 -9.19 7.75 20.27
C TRP A 55 -8.70 6.35 19.90
N ASN A 56 -8.98 5.87 18.68
CA ASN A 56 -8.62 4.53 18.27
C ASN A 56 -7.31 4.52 17.46
N PRO A 57 -6.17 4.07 18.03
CA PRO A 57 -4.88 4.08 17.35
C PRO A 57 -4.85 3.23 16.08
N LEU A 58 -5.70 2.20 15.95
CA LEU A 58 -5.78 1.39 14.74
C LEU A 58 -6.32 2.20 13.57
N LEU A 59 -7.34 3.04 13.80
CA LEU A 59 -7.92 3.88 12.76
C LEU A 59 -6.93 4.96 12.29
N TRP A 60 -6.11 5.48 13.19
CA TRP A 60 -5.00 6.37 12.83
C TRP A 60 -4.01 5.67 11.89
N ILE A 61 -3.64 4.41 12.14
CA ILE A 61 -2.74 3.66 11.24
C ILE A 61 -3.33 3.56 9.82
N PHE A 62 -4.63 3.26 9.71
CA PHE A 62 -5.31 3.22 8.41
C PHE A 62 -5.32 4.59 7.73
N ALA A 63 -5.68 5.65 8.45
CA ALA A 63 -5.72 7.02 7.93
C ALA A 63 -4.34 7.47 7.44
N PHE A 64 -3.29 7.30 8.26
CA PHE A 64 -1.91 7.63 7.87
C PHE A 64 -1.43 6.79 6.69
N SER A 65 -1.80 5.51 6.64
CA SER A 65 -1.42 4.64 5.54
C SER A 65 -2.03 5.10 4.23
N ARG A 66 -3.32 5.45 4.24
CA ARG A 66 -4.04 5.99 3.08
C ARG A 66 -3.45 7.32 2.61
N VAL A 67 -3.21 8.25 3.53
CA VAL A 67 -2.57 9.55 3.23
C VAL A 67 -1.18 9.34 2.61
N THR A 68 -0.40 8.39 3.13
CA THR A 68 0.93 8.07 2.59
C THR A 68 0.87 7.58 1.14
N VAL A 69 -0.17 6.82 0.78
CA VAL A 69 -0.39 6.37 -0.60
C VAL A 69 -0.88 7.52 -1.49
N MET A 70 -1.86 8.30 -1.03
CA MET A 70 -2.39 9.47 -1.73
C MET A 70 -1.31 10.47 -2.10
N LEU A 71 -0.40 10.77 -1.17
CA LEU A 71 0.71 11.70 -1.37
C LEU A 71 1.85 11.13 -2.23
N SER A 72 1.70 9.91 -2.78
CA SER A 72 2.77 9.21 -3.50
C SER A 72 4.03 8.94 -2.67
N ALA A 73 3.99 9.21 -1.36
CA ALA A 73 5.11 8.98 -0.46
C ALA A 73 5.46 7.49 -0.37
N ILE A 74 4.49 6.61 -0.64
CA ILE A 74 4.71 5.17 -0.72
C ILE A 74 5.73 4.77 -1.80
N THR A 75 5.82 5.51 -2.91
CA THR A 75 6.81 5.27 -3.98
C THR A 75 8.22 5.58 -3.50
N LEU A 76 8.39 6.68 -2.76
CA LEU A 76 9.67 7.05 -2.14
C LEU A 76 10.08 6.02 -1.10
N LEU A 77 9.16 5.61 -0.21
CA LEU A 77 9.41 4.57 0.78
C LEU A 77 9.79 3.23 0.13
N GLY A 78 9.13 2.88 -0.98
CA GLY A 78 9.46 1.71 -1.79
C GLY A 78 10.87 1.76 -2.35
N LEU A 79 11.26 2.87 -2.98
CA LEU A 79 12.63 3.09 -3.48
C LEU A 79 13.69 3.00 -2.38
N VAL A 80 13.45 3.67 -1.24
CA VAL A 80 14.34 3.60 -0.07
C VAL A 80 14.43 2.16 0.46
N GLY A 81 13.30 1.44 0.47
CA GLY A 81 13.24 0.04 0.89
C GLY A 81 14.03 -0.89 -0.03
N VAL A 82 13.98 -0.66 -1.33
CA VAL A 82 14.77 -1.39 -2.33
C VAL A 82 16.26 -1.09 -2.15
N ALA A 83 16.64 0.19 -2.10
CA ALA A 83 18.03 0.60 -1.94
C ALA A 83 18.65 0.03 -0.65
N ALA A 84 17.94 0.15 0.48
CA ALA A 84 18.37 -0.41 1.75
C ALA A 84 18.47 -1.95 1.70
N GLY A 85 17.56 -2.61 0.98
CA GLY A 85 17.58 -4.05 0.75
C GLY A 85 18.81 -4.52 -0.02
N VAL A 86 19.08 -3.89 -1.15
CA VAL A 86 20.24 -4.18 -2.02
C VAL A 86 21.55 -3.95 -1.27
N VAL A 87 21.69 -2.84 -0.55
CA VAL A 87 22.89 -2.56 0.27
C VAL A 87 23.10 -3.63 1.32
N ARG A 88 22.03 -4.12 1.97
CA ARG A 88 22.12 -5.18 2.98
C ARG A 88 22.41 -6.55 2.38
N LEU A 89 21.88 -6.85 1.18
CA LEU A 89 22.17 -8.09 0.46
C LEU A 89 23.62 -8.14 -0.04
N ALA A 90 24.17 -7.00 -0.46
CA ALA A 90 25.56 -6.87 -0.91
C ALA A 90 26.57 -7.06 0.24
N ARG A 91 26.18 -6.76 1.48
CA ARG A 91 27.00 -7.03 2.66
C ARG A 91 26.94 -8.53 3.00
N ARG A 92 28.03 -9.26 2.75
CA ARG A 92 28.19 -10.67 3.17
C ARG A 92 28.01 -10.81 4.69
N GLY A 93 27.35 -11.88 5.13
CA GLY A 93 27.25 -12.25 6.56
C GLY A 93 25.83 -12.54 7.09
N ALA A 94 24.80 -12.52 6.26
CA ALA A 94 23.44 -12.90 6.68
C ALA A 94 23.25 -14.43 6.58
N GLY A 95 22.82 -15.07 7.66
CA GLY A 95 22.36 -16.46 7.62
C GLY A 95 21.20 -16.65 6.65
N ARG A 96 21.05 -17.86 6.09
CA ARG A 96 20.11 -18.16 4.98
C ARG A 96 18.69 -17.63 5.20
N GLY A 97 18.13 -17.78 6.40
CA GLY A 97 16.80 -17.26 6.72
C GLY A 97 16.69 -15.74 6.68
N ARG A 98 17.72 -15.02 7.15
CA ARG A 98 17.76 -13.56 7.13
C ARG A 98 17.97 -13.01 5.72
N PHE A 99 18.74 -13.73 4.90
CA PHE A 99 18.91 -13.44 3.47
C PHE A 99 17.57 -13.55 2.73
N VAL A 100 16.84 -14.66 2.88
CA VAL A 100 15.53 -14.85 2.23
C VAL A 100 14.53 -13.78 2.67
N ALA A 101 14.44 -13.50 3.97
CA ALA A 101 13.52 -12.47 4.47
C ALA A 101 13.85 -11.06 3.93
N LEU A 102 15.14 -10.74 3.73
CA LEU A 102 15.55 -9.48 3.09
C LEU A 102 15.23 -9.47 1.60
N LEU A 103 15.48 -10.57 0.89
CA LEU A 103 15.18 -10.68 -0.53
C LEU A 103 13.68 -10.48 -0.79
N VAL A 104 12.83 -11.18 -0.04
CA VAL A 104 11.37 -11.07 -0.13
C VAL A 104 10.91 -9.64 0.15
N GLY A 105 11.38 -9.03 1.24
CA GLY A 105 11.02 -7.64 1.57
C GLY A 105 11.46 -6.65 0.48
N THR A 106 12.65 -6.85 -0.10
CA THR A 106 13.17 -6.01 -1.19
C THR A 106 12.31 -6.15 -2.45
N LEU A 107 11.96 -7.39 -2.82
CA LEU A 107 11.11 -7.66 -3.99
C LEU A 107 9.70 -7.08 -3.82
N LEU A 108 9.12 -7.17 -2.62
CA LEU A 108 7.81 -6.58 -2.34
C LEU A 108 7.84 -5.05 -2.44
N CYS A 109 8.87 -4.40 -1.88
CA CYS A 109 9.05 -2.95 -2.05
C CYS A 109 9.23 -2.57 -3.53
N ALA A 110 9.99 -3.35 -4.30
CA ALA A 110 10.17 -3.14 -5.73
C ALA A 110 8.83 -3.26 -6.47
N ALA A 111 8.05 -4.30 -6.19
CA ALA A 111 6.72 -4.50 -6.79
C ALA A 111 5.78 -3.33 -6.49
N VAL A 112 5.68 -2.90 -5.22
CA VAL A 112 4.88 -1.73 -4.83
C VAL A 112 5.32 -0.47 -5.59
N THR A 113 6.62 -0.25 -5.69
CA THR A 113 7.19 0.92 -6.40
C THR A 113 6.81 0.89 -7.88
N VAL A 114 7.01 -0.26 -8.54
CA VAL A 114 6.69 -0.44 -9.97
C VAL A 114 5.20 -0.22 -10.20
N VAL A 115 4.33 -0.87 -9.42
CA VAL A 115 2.87 -0.69 -9.52
C VAL A 115 2.49 0.80 -9.39
N MET A 116 3.06 1.51 -8.42
CA MET A 116 2.76 2.93 -8.19
C MET A 116 3.33 3.89 -9.24
N LEU A 117 4.31 3.44 -10.03
CA LEU A 117 4.86 4.17 -11.18
C LEU A 117 4.14 3.87 -12.50
N THR A 118 3.34 2.80 -12.55
CA THR A 118 2.53 2.48 -13.74
C THR A 118 1.28 3.37 -13.85
N PRO A 119 0.64 3.44 -15.04
CA PRO A 119 -0.63 4.13 -15.21
C PRO A 119 -1.72 3.64 -14.23
N TYR A 120 -1.73 2.35 -13.93
CA TYR A 120 -2.61 1.76 -12.94
C TYR A 120 -2.41 2.39 -11.55
N GLY A 121 -1.16 2.62 -11.14
CA GLY A 121 -0.85 3.29 -9.87
C GLY A 121 -1.32 4.74 -9.82
N ALA A 122 -1.27 5.45 -10.94
CA ALA A 122 -1.83 6.80 -11.06
C ALA A 122 -3.36 6.78 -10.93
N GLN A 123 -4.02 5.88 -11.65
CA GLN A 123 -5.47 5.71 -11.60
C GLN A 123 -5.96 5.33 -10.19
N LEU A 124 -5.33 4.35 -9.55
CA LEU A 124 -5.61 3.96 -8.18
C LEU A 124 -5.49 5.14 -7.22
N ARG A 125 -4.50 6.01 -7.41
CA ARG A 125 -4.30 7.21 -6.60
C ARG A 125 -5.37 8.27 -6.86
N THR A 126 -5.73 8.50 -8.12
CA THR A 126 -6.84 9.40 -8.48
C THR A 126 -8.12 8.94 -7.82
N TRP A 127 -8.49 7.66 -7.99
CA TRP A 127 -9.66 7.10 -7.34
C TRP A 127 -9.59 7.24 -5.81
N LEU A 128 -8.45 6.99 -5.17
CA LEU A 128 -8.30 7.14 -3.72
C LEU A 128 -8.49 8.58 -3.24
N LEU A 129 -8.12 9.57 -4.07
CA LEU A 129 -8.19 11.01 -3.78
C LEU A 129 -9.60 11.59 -3.95
N ASP A 130 -10.41 11.00 -4.83
CA ASP A 130 -11.81 11.37 -5.03
C ASP A 130 -12.62 11.15 -3.74
#